data_AF-A0A7X3J017-F1
#
_entry.id   AF-A0A7X3J017-F1
#
_cell.length_a   1.000
_cell.length_b   1.000
_cell.length_c   1.000
_cell.angle_alpha   90.00
_cell.angle_beta   90.00
_cell.angle_gamma   90.00
#
_symmetry.space_group_name_H-M   'P 1'
#
loop_
_entity.id
_entity.type
_entity.pdbx_description
1 polymer ?
#
loop_
_entity_poly.entity_id
_entity_poly.type
_entity_poly.pdbx_seq_one_letter_code
_entity_poly.pdbx_strand_id
1 'polypeptide(L)'
;MKRKWKILLACVVVVAALAGYFFLLPAPAVGEDFQLLEVQQDGRDLTESLRPEQMVALEAAVREASRSRWKNPIGAYPLEADTVMILGDGGESVILVGSQGRFTADDYPIRDGEALLAEVQSILAPE
;
A
#
# COMPACT_ATOMS: atom_id res chain seq x y z
N MET A 1 -0.43 32.17 -34.66
CA MET A 1 -0.74 32.03 -33.22
C MET A 1 -1.78 30.95 -32.90
N LYS A 2 -2.92 30.84 -33.62
CA LYS A 2 -4.00 29.85 -33.35
C LYS A 2 -3.56 28.37 -33.23
N ARG A 3 -2.60 27.90 -34.05
CA ARG A 3 -2.13 26.50 -34.00
C ARG A 3 -1.32 26.16 -32.74
N LYS A 4 -0.46 27.07 -32.27
CA LYS A 4 0.36 26.88 -31.06
C LYS A 4 -0.50 26.80 -29.80
N TRP A 5 -1.55 27.63 -29.71
CA TRP A 5 -2.51 27.60 -28.60
C TRP A 5 -3.28 26.28 -28.50
N LYS A 6 -3.71 25.71 -29.64
CA LYS A 6 -4.36 24.40 -29.66
C LYS A 6 -3.45 23.28 -29.17
N ILE A 7 -2.15 23.34 -29.52
CA ILE A 7 -1.16 22.36 -29.06
C ILE A 7 -0.94 22.49 -27.55
N LEU A 8 -0.76 23.71 -27.04
CA LEU A 8 -0.62 23.94 -25.60
C LEU A 8 -1.85 23.43 -24.82
N LEU A 9 -3.06 23.72 -25.31
CA LEU A 9 -4.29 23.23 -24.69
C LEU A 9 -4.33 21.69 -24.67
N ALA A 10 -3.99 21.04 -25.80
CA ALA A 10 -3.95 19.59 -25.86
C ALA A 10 -2.93 19.01 -24.86
N CYS A 11 -1.74 19.62 -24.73
CA CYS A 11 -0.75 19.22 -23.74
C CYS A 11 -1.29 19.34 -22.30
N VAL A 12 -1.97 20.44 -21.96
CA VAL A 12 -2.56 20.63 -20.63
C VAL A 12 -3.62 19.56 -20.34
N VAL A 13 -4.48 19.24 -21.31
CA VAL A 13 -5.49 18.18 -21.15
C VAL A 13 -4.85 16.82 -20.95
N VAL A 14 -3.81 16.47 -21.71
CA VAL A 14 -3.10 15.20 -21.56
C VAL A 14 -2.42 15.11 -20.20
N VAL A 15 -1.75 16.17 -19.74
CA VAL A 15 -1.10 16.19 -18.42
C VAL A 15 -2.15 16.07 -17.30
N ALA A 16 -3.29 16.76 -17.41
CA ALA A 16 -4.37 16.66 -16.44
C ALA A 16 -4.97 15.24 -16.39
N ALA A 17 -5.16 14.60 -17.54
CA ALA A 17 -5.65 13.22 -17.63
C ALA A 17 -4.65 12.23 -16.98
N LEU A 18 -3.35 12.39 -17.26
CA LEU A 18 -2.31 11.57 -16.63
C LEU A 18 -2.25 11.79 -15.13
N ALA A 19 -2.31 13.04 -14.66
CA ALA A 19 -2.35 13.34 -13.23
C ALA A 19 -3.59 12.71 -12.56
N GLY A 20 -4.76 12.80 -13.20
CA GLY A 20 -5.96 12.13 -12.73
C GLY A 20 -5.80 10.61 -12.66
N TYR A 21 -5.23 10.00 -13.69
CA TYR A 21 -4.97 8.56 -13.71
C TYR A 21 -4.02 8.12 -12.58
N PHE A 22 -2.91 8.82 -12.38
CA PHE A 22 -1.89 8.40 -11.42
C PHE A 22 -2.27 8.65 -9.95
N PHE A 23 -2.95 9.77 -9.67
CA PHE A 23 -3.18 10.22 -8.29
C PHE A 23 -4.64 10.10 -7.83
N LEU A 24 -5.62 10.12 -8.75
CA LEU A 24 -7.04 10.09 -8.37
C LEU A 24 -7.65 8.69 -8.51
N LEU A 25 -7.26 7.93 -9.53
CA LEU A 25 -7.77 6.58 -9.75
C LEU A 25 -7.01 5.56 -8.88
N PRO A 26 -7.69 4.91 -7.92
CA PRO A 26 -7.05 3.90 -7.10
C PRO A 26 -6.65 2.69 -7.95
N ALA A 27 -5.61 2.02 -7.49
CA ALA A 27 -5.33 0.62 -7.80
C ALA A 27 -5.48 -0.20 -6.51
N PRO A 28 -5.82 -1.49 -6.60
CA PRO A 28 -5.81 -2.35 -5.42
C PRO A 28 -4.38 -2.42 -4.85
N ALA A 29 -4.26 -2.50 -3.52
CA ALA A 29 -2.95 -2.55 -2.87
C ALA A 29 -2.16 -3.80 -3.31
N VAL A 30 -2.84 -4.95 -3.29
CA VAL A 30 -2.34 -6.27 -3.70
C VAL A 30 -3.24 -6.89 -4.77
N GLY A 31 -2.80 -7.99 -5.37
CA GLY A 31 -3.57 -8.76 -6.35
C GLY A 31 -4.78 -9.47 -5.75
N GLU A 32 -5.73 -9.85 -6.61
CA GLU A 32 -6.93 -10.60 -6.19
C GLU A 32 -6.61 -11.99 -5.61
N ASP A 33 -5.47 -12.57 -6.03
CA ASP A 33 -5.00 -13.88 -5.59
C ASP A 33 -4.00 -13.79 -4.42
N PHE A 34 -3.84 -12.61 -3.79
CA PHE A 34 -2.87 -12.40 -2.71
C PHE A 34 -3.03 -13.45 -1.59
N GLN A 35 -2.00 -14.23 -1.32
CA GLN A 35 -1.95 -15.15 -0.19
C GLN A 35 -0.87 -14.71 0.78
N LEU A 36 -1.24 -14.61 2.06
CA LEU A 36 -0.35 -14.20 3.12
C LEU A 36 0.74 -15.25 3.34
N LEU A 37 2.00 -14.86 3.16
CA LEU A 37 3.16 -15.70 3.41
C LEU A 37 3.82 -15.38 4.75
N GLU A 38 4.03 -14.10 5.05
CA GLU A 38 4.81 -13.68 6.20
C GLU A 38 4.23 -12.40 6.82
N VAL A 39 4.26 -12.32 8.14
CA VAL A 39 3.92 -11.10 8.89
C VAL A 39 5.01 -10.81 9.90
N GLN A 40 5.64 -9.65 9.76
CA GLN A 40 6.55 -9.12 10.76
C GLN A 40 5.97 -7.86 11.42
N GLN A 41 6.17 -7.75 12.73
CA GLN A 41 5.87 -6.55 13.48
C GLN A 41 7.06 -6.19 14.38
N ASP A 42 7.55 -4.96 14.25
CA ASP A 42 8.68 -4.44 15.04
C ASP A 42 9.92 -5.36 14.97
N GLY A 43 10.18 -5.91 13.78
CA GLY A 43 11.28 -6.84 13.51
C GLY A 43 11.08 -8.26 14.06
N ARG A 44 9.89 -8.56 14.61
CA ARG A 44 9.53 -9.90 15.09
C ARG A 44 8.65 -10.58 14.07
N ASP A 45 9.05 -11.78 13.66
CA ASP A 45 8.21 -12.65 12.85
C ASP A 45 7.04 -13.18 13.70
N LEU A 46 5.83 -12.91 13.25
CA LEU A 46 4.59 -13.34 13.87
C LEU A 46 3.91 -14.49 13.11
N THR A 47 4.43 -14.87 11.95
CA THR A 47 3.77 -15.77 10.98
C THR A 47 3.27 -17.06 11.62
N GLU A 48 4.13 -17.74 12.38
CA GLU A 48 3.77 -19.01 13.05
C GLU A 48 2.82 -18.83 14.25
N SER A 49 2.70 -17.60 14.77
CA SER A 49 1.86 -17.27 15.93
C SER A 49 0.45 -16.84 15.54
N LEU A 50 0.21 -16.54 14.26
CA LEU A 50 -1.09 -16.10 13.78
C LEU A 50 -2.09 -17.25 13.75
N ARG A 51 -3.29 -16.98 14.28
CA ARG A 51 -4.43 -17.88 14.09
C ARG A 51 -4.89 -17.82 12.63
N PRO A 52 -5.46 -18.90 12.07
CA PRO A 52 -6.02 -18.88 10.71
C PRO A 52 -7.01 -17.75 10.46
N GLU A 53 -7.83 -17.42 11.47
CA GLU A 53 -8.78 -16.30 11.41
C GLU A 53 -8.09 -14.94 11.28
N GLN A 54 -6.96 -14.74 11.96
CA GLN A 54 -6.17 -13.51 11.85
C GLN A 54 -5.52 -13.42 10.46
N MET A 55 -5.03 -14.53 9.92
CA MET A 55 -4.46 -14.56 8.56
C MET A 55 -5.49 -14.13 7.51
N VAL A 56 -6.70 -14.73 7.55
CA VAL A 56 -7.80 -14.38 6.63
C VAL A 56 -8.22 -12.92 6.79
N ALA A 57 -8.30 -12.42 8.02
CA ALA A 57 -8.64 -11.02 8.28
C ALA A 57 -7.56 -10.07 7.74
N LEU A 58 -6.27 -10.39 7.90
CA LEU A 58 -5.18 -9.61 7.32
C LEU A 58 -5.27 -9.60 5.79
N GLU A 59 -5.43 -10.76 5.14
CA GLU A 59 -5.60 -10.85 3.69
C GLU A 59 -6.76 -9.98 3.19
N ALA A 60 -7.90 -10.02 3.89
CA ALA A 60 -9.05 -9.18 3.56
C ALA A 60 -8.70 -7.69 3.69
N ALA A 61 -8.09 -7.27 4.80
CA ALA A 61 -7.72 -5.89 5.05
C ALA A 61 -6.78 -5.34 3.96
N VAL A 62 -5.73 -6.08 3.58
CA VAL A 62 -4.84 -5.64 2.49
C VAL A 62 -5.48 -5.70 1.10
N ARG A 63 -6.38 -6.64 0.82
CA ARG A 63 -7.13 -6.69 -0.46
C ARG A 63 -8.11 -5.53 -0.61
N GLU A 64 -8.74 -5.10 0.47
CA GLU A 64 -9.66 -3.95 0.47
C GLU A 64 -8.91 -2.61 0.39
N ALA A 65 -7.65 -2.58 0.81
CA ALA A 65 -6.80 -1.41 0.70
C ALA A 65 -6.54 -1.01 -0.76
N SER A 66 -6.31 0.29 -0.96
CA SER A 66 -5.97 0.85 -2.27
C SER A 66 -4.71 1.69 -2.22
N ARG A 67 -3.99 1.69 -3.33
CA ARG A 67 -2.75 2.43 -3.55
C ARG A 67 -2.87 3.37 -4.74
N SER A 68 -1.98 4.35 -4.77
CA SER A 68 -1.76 5.17 -5.97
C SER A 68 -1.09 4.35 -7.07
N ARG A 69 -1.20 4.83 -8.32
CA ARG A 69 -0.54 4.22 -9.49
C ARG A 69 0.85 4.78 -9.76
N TRP A 70 1.25 5.79 -8.99
CA TRP A 70 2.56 6.40 -9.09
C TRP A 70 3.50 5.77 -8.06
N LYS A 71 4.53 5.08 -8.53
CA LYS A 71 5.54 4.53 -7.63
C LYS A 71 6.30 5.68 -7.00
N ASN A 72 6.30 5.74 -5.67
CA ASN A 72 7.13 6.67 -4.94
C ASN A 72 8.19 5.84 -4.22
N PRO A 73 9.38 5.64 -4.82
CA PRO A 73 10.42 4.83 -4.18
C PRO A 73 10.82 5.50 -2.87
N ILE A 74 10.30 4.98 -1.78
CA ILE A 74 10.71 5.33 -0.43
C ILE A 74 11.94 4.47 -0.16
N GLY A 75 13.03 5.07 0.31
CA GLY A 75 14.26 4.34 0.60
C GLY A 75 14.06 3.18 1.59
N ALA A 76 15.12 2.42 1.87
CA ALA A 76 15.05 1.25 2.72
C ALA A 76 14.28 1.49 4.02
N TYR A 77 13.37 0.56 4.35
CA TYR A 77 12.64 0.54 5.61
C TYR A 77 13.50 -0.19 6.66
N PRO A 78 13.99 0.50 7.70
CA PRO A 78 14.59 -0.20 8.83
C PRO A 78 13.46 -0.92 9.56
N LEU A 79 13.43 -2.25 9.47
CA LEU A 79 12.42 -3.15 10.09
C LEU A 79 12.53 -3.20 11.63
N GLU A 80 13.12 -2.18 12.25
CA GLU A 80 13.71 -2.27 13.60
C GLU A 80 12.78 -1.73 14.70
N ALA A 81 11.79 -0.88 14.38
CA ALA A 81 10.72 -0.45 15.29
C ALA A 81 9.53 0.17 14.53
N ASP A 82 8.31 0.02 15.07
CA ASP A 82 7.03 0.59 14.60
C ASP A 82 6.59 0.25 13.17
N THR A 83 7.19 -0.81 12.63
CA THR A 83 6.94 -1.30 11.28
C THR A 83 6.12 -2.57 11.32
N VAL A 84 5.02 -2.61 10.57
CA VAL A 84 4.34 -3.84 10.21
C VAL A 84 4.65 -4.14 8.74
N MET A 85 5.16 -5.33 8.48
CA MET A 85 5.40 -5.84 7.13
C MET A 85 4.53 -7.08 6.92
N ILE A 86 3.76 -7.06 5.83
CA ILE A 86 2.89 -8.13 5.37
C ILE A 86 3.41 -8.55 3.99
N LEU A 87 3.87 -9.79 3.85
CA LEU A 87 4.41 -10.32 2.61
C LEU A 87 3.46 -11.37 2.04
N GLY A 88 3.19 -11.25 0.74
CA GLY A 88 2.47 -12.25 -0.04
C GLY A 88 3.42 -13.26 -0.68
N ASP A 89 2.90 -14.45 -0.98
CA ASP A 89 3.64 -15.54 -1.63
C ASP A 89 4.17 -15.18 -3.03
N GLY A 90 3.47 -14.28 -3.74
CA GLY A 90 3.86 -13.73 -5.03
C GLY A 90 4.97 -12.66 -4.98
N GLY A 91 5.50 -12.35 -3.79
CA GLY A 91 6.49 -11.29 -3.57
C GLY A 91 5.89 -9.89 -3.43
N GLU A 92 4.56 -9.79 -3.37
CA GLU A 92 3.84 -8.56 -3.05
C GLU A 92 4.07 -8.21 -1.59
N SER A 93 4.30 -6.94 -1.29
CA SER A 93 4.66 -6.48 0.05
C SER A 93 3.82 -5.29 0.46
N VAL A 94 3.33 -5.29 1.70
CA VAL A 94 2.70 -4.15 2.35
C VAL A 94 3.49 -3.78 3.59
N ILE A 95 3.95 -2.53 3.64
CA ILE A 95 4.79 -1.99 4.71
C ILE A 95 4.10 -0.77 5.29
N LEU A 96 3.86 -0.80 6.60
CA LEU A 96 3.15 0.22 7.36
C LEU A 96 4.06 0.71 8.50
N VAL A 97 4.44 1.98 8.47
CA VAL A 97 5.34 2.62 9.43
C VAL A 97 4.64 3.84 10.01
N GLY A 98 3.94 3.63 11.12
CA GLY A 98 3.04 4.63 11.70
C GLY A 98 3.76 5.91 12.15
N SER A 99 4.92 5.78 12.79
CA SER A 99 5.68 6.93 13.30
C SER A 99 6.18 7.87 12.20
N GLN A 100 6.33 7.35 10.97
CA GLN A 100 6.81 8.10 9.81
C GLN A 100 5.67 8.53 8.88
N GLY A 101 4.43 8.11 9.15
CA GLY A 101 3.30 8.30 8.23
C GLY A 101 3.56 7.69 6.85
N ARG A 102 4.25 6.53 6.81
CA ARG A 102 4.66 5.87 5.56
C ARG A 102 3.96 4.54 5.41
N PHE A 103 3.20 4.41 4.33
CA PHE A 103 2.37 3.25 4.05
C PHE A 103 2.48 2.91 2.58
N THR A 104 2.98 1.72 2.26
CA THR A 104 3.21 1.33 0.87
C THR A 104 2.85 -0.10 0.59
N ALA A 105 2.38 -0.35 -0.62
CA ALA A 105 2.31 -1.66 -1.23
C ALA A 105 3.26 -1.70 -2.43
N ASP A 106 4.33 -2.51 -2.41
CA ASP A 106 5.40 -2.55 -3.43
C ASP A 106 6.00 -1.17 -3.79
N ASP A 107 6.25 -0.34 -2.77
CA ASP A 107 6.65 1.08 -2.85
C ASP A 107 5.65 2.03 -3.53
N TYR A 108 4.40 1.60 -3.71
CA TYR A 108 3.32 2.50 -4.11
C TYR A 108 2.57 2.98 -2.86
N PRO A 109 2.42 4.30 -2.68
CA PRO A 109 1.70 4.85 -1.52
C PRO A 109 0.27 4.32 -1.38
N ILE A 110 -0.07 3.84 -0.20
CA ILE A 110 -1.44 3.46 0.19
C ILE A 110 -2.24 4.74 0.47
N ARG A 111 -3.50 4.79 0.03
CA ARG A 111 -4.33 6.01 0.10
C ARG A 111 -4.83 6.31 1.51
N ASP A 112 -5.17 5.29 2.27
CA ASP A 112 -5.68 5.39 3.65
C ASP A 112 -4.86 4.50 4.58
N GLY A 113 -3.54 4.74 4.59
CA GLY A 113 -2.58 3.87 5.27
C GLY A 113 -2.69 3.89 6.79
N GLU A 114 -3.13 5.01 7.38
CA GLU A 114 -3.38 5.10 8.83
C GLU A 114 -4.54 4.20 9.26
N ALA A 115 -5.65 4.22 8.51
CA ALA A 115 -6.79 3.35 8.77
C ALA A 115 -6.39 1.86 8.62
N LEU A 116 -5.66 1.53 7.55
CA LEU A 116 -5.16 0.17 7.35
C LEU A 116 -4.23 -0.27 8.48
N LEU A 117 -3.32 0.59 8.95
CA LEU A 117 -2.44 0.27 10.08
C LEU A 117 -3.25 0.00 11.35
N ALA A 118 -4.26 0.83 11.66
CA ALA A 118 -5.10 0.64 12.82
C ALA A 118 -5.87 -0.69 12.75
N GLU A 119 -6.42 -1.02 11.58
CA GLU A 119 -7.11 -2.29 11.34
C GLU A 119 -6.15 -3.49 11.51
N VAL A 120 -4.99 -3.46 10.86
CA VAL A 120 -3.96 -4.50 10.99
C VAL A 120 -3.54 -4.69 12.45
N GLN A 121 -3.31 -3.61 13.19
CA GLN A 121 -2.96 -3.69 14.61
C GLN A 121 -4.07 -4.34 15.46
N SER A 122 -5.33 -4.03 15.17
CA SER A 122 -6.48 -4.65 15.85
C SER A 122 -6.58 -6.15 15.59
N ILE A 123 -6.19 -6.60 14.40
CA ILE A 123 -6.18 -8.02 14.03
C ILE A 123 -5.02 -8.74 14.74
N LEU A 124 -3.85 -8.12 14.83
CA LEU A 124 -2.65 -8.71 15.44
C LEU A 124 -2.75 -8.80 16.97
N ALA A 125 -3.38 -7.82 17.61
CA ALA A 125 -3.57 -7.78 19.06
C ALA A 125 -5.05 -7.50 19.40
N PRO A 126 -5.95 -8.50 19.24
CA PRO A 126 -7.35 -8.35 19.61
C PRO A 126 -7.47 -8.25 21.14
N GLU A 127 -8.26 -7.27 21.62
CA GLU A 127 -8.59 -7.10 23.04
C GLU A 127 -9.23 -8.34 23.68
#